data_AF-A0A077ZLF7-F1
#
_entry.id   AF-A0A077ZLF7-F1
#
_cell.length_a   1.000
_cell.length_b   1.000
_cell.length_c   1.000
_cell.angle_alpha   90.00
_cell.angle_beta   90.00
_cell.angle_gamma   90.00
#
_symmetry.space_group_name_H-M   'P 1'
#
loop_
_entity.id
_entity.type
_entity.pdbx_description
1 polymer ?
#
loop_
_entity_poly.entity_id
_entity_poly.type
_entity_poly.pdbx_seq_one_letter_code
_entity_poly.pdbx_strand_id
1 'polypeptide(L)'
;MLPSTFPREAILKLKNGAGQVGLSYPAAVLNAMVRKNFTNDVYHVLENPVAKTYTIKSENTIAFEIDGPYQAMVLPSAKEEGRKLKKRYAVYNFDGSLAELKGFEVKRRGELQLIKLFQTSVFGGFLNGSSLGDVYSSVASIANYWLDVLYSKGVDLPDSELFELISENRSLSRSLEDYSNQRSAPIVAAKRLAEFLGDEMIKQSGLNCRIVILQEPKGEATSERAVPLAIFKADRFVRRHFLRRWLKRPDFSGDFEIREVLDWAYYIDRLSSAVLKLVCIPAVLQGIPNPVPRVPLPDWVKNKVASMGKSRSQKKLTDMFKCTMSNQIETSLKDFDGAHSSAARCEQKSDLNDTRNSKKVKMPLISETKAPNPTNNVSPTAERGLFTLWFMILNDLQSVKLRVPRTFYVNQRVPKAIDSGECKEIFRGANASNLSPLSLQESESHLTTQ
;
A
#
# COMPACT_ATOMS: atom_id res chain seq x y z
N MET A 1 -4.07 -10.35 -28.14
CA MET A 1 -3.52 -9.42 -29.15
C MET A 1 -3.70 -10.05 -30.51
N LEU A 2 -4.33 -9.33 -31.44
CA LEU A 2 -4.47 -9.75 -32.83
C LEU A 2 -3.45 -8.97 -33.69
N PRO A 3 -2.98 -9.51 -34.81
CA PRO A 3 -2.13 -8.77 -35.75
C PRO A 3 -2.78 -7.45 -36.17
N SER A 4 -1.97 -6.42 -36.40
CA SER A 4 -2.48 -5.09 -36.79
C SER A 4 -3.27 -5.11 -38.11
N THR A 5 -2.91 -6.03 -39.00
CA THR A 5 -3.52 -6.32 -40.31
C THR A 5 -4.80 -7.15 -40.20
N PHE A 6 -5.16 -7.67 -39.02
CA PHE A 6 -6.39 -8.44 -38.84
C PHE A 6 -7.62 -7.53 -39.01
N PRO A 7 -8.67 -7.95 -39.75
CA PRO A 7 -9.86 -7.14 -39.96
C PRO A 7 -10.53 -6.75 -38.64
N ARG A 8 -10.77 -5.44 -38.43
CA ARG A 8 -11.33 -4.91 -37.18
C ARG A 8 -12.77 -4.48 -37.32
N GLU A 9 -12.98 -3.39 -38.04
CA GLU A 9 -14.28 -2.76 -38.20
C GLU A 9 -14.61 -2.62 -39.68
N ALA A 10 -15.86 -2.91 -40.01
CA ALA A 10 -16.45 -2.64 -41.30
C ALA A 10 -17.68 -1.77 -41.09
N ILE A 11 -17.83 -0.73 -41.90
CA ILE A 11 -18.98 0.16 -41.86
C ILE A 11 -19.90 -0.21 -43.02
N LEU A 12 -21.09 -0.74 -42.71
CA LEU A 12 -22.10 -1.11 -43.69
C LEU A 12 -23.06 0.06 -43.91
N LYS A 13 -23.19 0.54 -45.15
CA LYS A 13 -24.14 1.61 -45.50
C LYS A 13 -25.49 1.01 -45.85
N LEU A 14 -26.56 1.49 -45.22
CA LEU A 14 -27.92 1.02 -45.51
C LEU A 14 -28.47 1.66 -46.78
N LYS A 15 -29.17 0.88 -47.62
CA LYS A 15 -29.74 1.36 -48.91
C LYS A 15 -30.77 2.47 -48.75
N ASN A 16 -31.50 2.48 -47.63
CA ASN A 16 -32.53 3.48 -47.34
C ASN A 16 -31.96 4.83 -46.87
N GLY A 17 -30.63 4.98 -46.79
CA GLY A 17 -30.01 6.20 -46.28
C GLY A 17 -30.21 6.45 -44.79
N ALA A 18 -30.84 5.52 -44.04
CA ALA A 18 -31.15 5.69 -42.62
C ALA A 18 -29.93 5.63 -41.70
N GLY A 19 -28.73 5.44 -42.26
CA GLY A 19 -27.48 5.51 -41.53
C GLY A 19 -26.46 4.46 -41.94
N GLN A 20 -25.49 4.27 -41.05
CA GLN A 20 -24.40 3.32 -41.19
C GLN A 20 -24.42 2.36 -39.98
N VAL A 21 -24.12 1.08 -40.22
CA VAL A 21 -24.02 0.07 -39.16
C VAL A 21 -22.54 -0.31 -39.02
N GLY A 22 -21.99 -0.07 -37.84
CA GLY A 22 -20.64 -0.51 -37.48
C GLY A 22 -20.64 -2.00 -37.13
N LEU A 23 -19.83 -2.78 -37.83
CA LEU A 23 -19.63 -4.20 -37.59
C LEU A 23 -18.20 -4.43 -37.11
N SER A 24 -18.06 -4.91 -35.88
CA SER A 24 -16.78 -5.44 -35.41
C SER A 24 -16.61 -6.88 -35.88
N TYR A 25 -15.66 -7.13 -36.78
CA TYR A 25 -15.46 -8.42 -37.41
C TYR A 25 -15.16 -9.55 -36.40
N PRO A 26 -14.23 -9.38 -35.42
CA PRO A 26 -13.99 -10.45 -34.46
C PRO A 26 -15.20 -10.70 -33.54
N ALA A 27 -15.98 -9.66 -33.20
CA ALA A 27 -17.22 -9.82 -32.41
C ALA A 27 -18.28 -10.59 -33.21
N ALA A 28 -18.44 -10.25 -34.49
CA ALA A 28 -19.38 -10.92 -35.38
C ALA A 28 -19.05 -12.41 -35.56
N VAL A 29 -17.77 -12.75 -35.71
CA VAL A 29 -17.32 -14.15 -35.81
C VAL A 29 -17.65 -14.91 -34.52
N LEU A 30 -17.33 -14.34 -33.35
CA LEU A 30 -17.64 -14.98 -32.07
C LEU A 30 -19.16 -15.14 -31.86
N ASN A 31 -19.94 -14.12 -32.19
CA ASN A 31 -21.40 -14.16 -32.06
C ASN A 31 -22.04 -15.18 -33.00
N ALA A 32 -21.53 -15.31 -34.22
CA ALA A 32 -21.96 -16.36 -35.14
C ALA A 32 -21.65 -17.77 -34.59
N MET A 33 -20.46 -17.97 -34.02
CA MET A 33 -20.09 -19.24 -33.39
C MET A 33 -20.95 -19.56 -32.15
N VAL A 34 -21.21 -18.55 -31.30
CA VAL A 34 -22.08 -18.69 -30.13
C VAL A 34 -23.48 -19.08 -30.53
N ARG A 35 -24.04 -18.39 -31.53
CA ARG A 35 -25.37 -18.68 -32.05
C ARG A 35 -25.44 -20.07 -32.68
N LYS A 36 -24.40 -20.52 -33.36
CA LYS A 36 -24.37 -21.87 -33.95
C LYS A 36 -24.33 -22.98 -32.89
N ASN A 37 -23.54 -22.80 -31.83
CA ASN A 37 -23.23 -23.89 -30.90
C ASN A 37 -24.06 -23.87 -29.60
N PHE A 38 -24.62 -22.74 -29.22
CA PHE A 38 -25.27 -22.54 -27.90
C PHE A 38 -26.68 -21.95 -27.98
N THR A 39 -27.34 -22.01 -29.15
CA THR A 39 -28.75 -21.60 -29.24
C THR A 39 -29.65 -22.65 -28.60
N ASN A 40 -30.58 -22.18 -27.78
CA ASN A 40 -31.60 -23.04 -27.20
C ASN A 40 -32.76 -23.17 -28.20
N ASP A 41 -32.76 -24.26 -28.97
CA ASP A 41 -33.82 -24.55 -29.96
C ASP A 41 -35.12 -25.08 -29.34
N VAL A 42 -35.16 -25.28 -28.02
CA VAL A 42 -36.33 -25.81 -27.28
C VAL A 42 -36.88 -24.81 -26.27
N TYR A 43 -36.76 -23.51 -26.55
CA TYR A 43 -37.29 -22.47 -25.65
C TYR A 43 -38.81 -22.39 -25.77
N HIS A 44 -39.52 -22.80 -24.72
CA HIS A 44 -40.99 -22.77 -24.68
C HIS A 44 -41.51 -21.41 -24.23
N VAL A 45 -42.46 -20.86 -24.98
CA VAL A 45 -43.17 -19.61 -24.68
C VAL A 45 -44.65 -19.92 -24.53
N LEU A 46 -45.25 -19.49 -23.43
CA LEU A 46 -46.68 -19.64 -23.19
C LEU A 46 -47.44 -18.60 -24.04
N GLU A 47 -48.22 -19.05 -25.02
CA GLU A 47 -49.02 -18.15 -25.86
C GLU A 47 -50.38 -17.85 -25.22
N ASN A 48 -51.06 -18.89 -24.71
CA ASN A 48 -52.35 -18.74 -24.07
C ASN A 48 -52.33 -19.41 -22.69
N PRO A 49 -52.32 -18.62 -21.60
CA PRO A 49 -52.34 -19.15 -20.24
C PRO A 49 -53.56 -20.00 -19.89
N VAL A 50 -54.72 -19.74 -20.50
CA VAL A 50 -55.97 -20.46 -20.22
C VAL A 50 -55.97 -21.82 -20.91
N ALA A 51 -55.60 -21.85 -22.19
CA ALA A 51 -55.50 -23.09 -22.97
C ALA A 51 -54.22 -23.89 -22.68
N LYS A 52 -53.27 -23.30 -21.92
CA LYS A 52 -51.94 -23.86 -21.62
C LYS A 52 -51.17 -24.26 -22.89
N THR A 53 -51.30 -23.46 -23.95
CA THR A 53 -50.61 -23.70 -25.21
C THR A 53 -49.24 -23.03 -25.20
N TYR A 54 -48.22 -23.81 -25.58
CA TYR A 54 -46.85 -23.34 -25.69
C TYR A 54 -46.39 -23.39 -27.13
N THR A 55 -45.61 -22.40 -27.55
CA THR A 55 -44.81 -22.47 -28.77
C THR A 55 -43.33 -22.58 -28.46
N ILE A 56 -42.65 -23.40 -29.26
CA ILE A 56 -41.22 -23.59 -29.16
C ILE A 56 -40.57 -22.64 -30.16
N LYS A 57 -39.58 -21.87 -29.70
CA LYS A 57 -38.74 -21.03 -30.56
C LYS A 57 -37.26 -21.26 -30.26
N SER A 58 -36.43 -20.99 -31.25
CA SER A 58 -34.98 -20.90 -31.06
C SER A 58 -34.62 -19.56 -30.43
N GLU A 59 -34.06 -19.57 -29.22
CA GLU A 59 -33.70 -18.38 -28.47
C GLU A 59 -32.20 -18.36 -28.15
N ASN A 60 -31.53 -17.24 -28.44
CA ASN A 60 -30.16 -16.98 -28.01
C ASN A 60 -29.89 -15.47 -27.96
N THR A 61 -29.64 -14.97 -26.75
CA THR A 61 -29.33 -13.57 -26.46
C THR A 61 -27.89 -13.36 -26.02
N ILE A 62 -27.04 -14.39 -26.09
CA ILE A 62 -25.62 -14.30 -25.72
C ILE A 62 -24.86 -13.63 -26.86
N ALA A 63 -24.33 -12.45 -26.59
CA ALA A 63 -23.51 -11.69 -27.53
C ALA A 63 -22.24 -11.18 -26.86
N PHE A 64 -21.12 -11.37 -27.54
CA PHE A 64 -19.86 -10.69 -27.29
C PHE A 64 -19.89 -9.29 -27.89
N GLU A 65 -19.42 -8.35 -27.09
CA GLU A 65 -19.01 -7.01 -27.50
C GLU A 65 -17.49 -6.91 -27.40
N ILE A 66 -16.89 -6.07 -28.24
CA ILE A 66 -15.45 -5.80 -28.20
C ILE A 66 -15.25 -4.40 -27.67
N ASP A 67 -14.44 -4.31 -26.63
CA ASP A 67 -13.95 -3.06 -26.06
C ASP A 67 -12.47 -2.88 -26.48
N GLY A 68 -12.15 -1.73 -27.06
CA GLY A 68 -10.88 -1.41 -27.71
C GLY A 68 -11.06 -0.89 -29.15
N PRO A 69 -9.96 -0.62 -29.87
CA PRO A 69 -8.57 -0.97 -29.55
C PRO A 69 -7.95 -0.14 -28.41
N TYR A 70 -6.94 -0.71 -27.75
CA TYR A 70 -6.17 -0.04 -26.69
C TYR A 70 -4.72 0.19 -27.12
N GLN A 71 -4.08 1.22 -26.54
CA GLN A 71 -2.69 1.58 -26.81
C GLN A 71 -1.71 0.58 -26.19
N ALA A 72 -1.90 0.28 -24.90
CA ALA A 72 -0.98 -0.57 -24.15
C ALA A 72 -1.73 -1.41 -23.11
N MET A 73 -1.19 -2.60 -22.83
CA MET A 73 -1.66 -3.48 -21.76
C MET A 73 -0.46 -4.04 -21.01
N VAL A 74 -0.43 -3.82 -19.68
CA VAL A 74 0.65 -4.28 -18.80
C VAL A 74 0.14 -5.42 -17.93
N LEU A 75 0.81 -6.58 -18.00
CA LEU A 75 0.50 -7.77 -17.21
C LEU A 75 1.69 -8.14 -16.31
N PRO A 76 1.50 -8.23 -14.98
CA PRO A 76 2.56 -8.64 -14.08
C PRO A 76 2.78 -10.16 -14.12
N SER A 77 3.99 -10.60 -13.78
CA SER A 77 4.36 -12.01 -13.62
C SER A 77 4.43 -12.41 -12.15
N ALA A 78 4.21 -13.70 -11.86
CA ALA A 78 4.37 -14.22 -10.50
C ALA A 78 5.86 -14.37 -10.13
N LYS A 79 6.15 -14.37 -8.83
CA LYS A 79 7.49 -14.65 -8.29
C LYS A 79 7.86 -16.13 -8.43
N GLU A 80 6.88 -17.03 -8.33
CA GLU A 80 7.06 -18.49 -8.42
C GLU A 80 6.88 -18.98 -9.86
N GLU A 81 7.65 -20.00 -10.23
CA GLU A 81 7.54 -20.67 -11.53
C GLU A 81 6.17 -21.33 -11.69
N GLY A 82 5.60 -21.28 -12.90
CA GLY A 82 4.33 -21.93 -13.23
C GLY A 82 3.07 -21.26 -12.64
N ARG A 83 3.21 -20.39 -11.64
CA ARG A 83 2.08 -19.62 -11.12
C ARG A 83 1.76 -18.43 -12.02
N LYS A 84 0.48 -18.26 -12.36
CA LYS A 84 -0.03 -17.08 -13.07
C LYS A 84 -0.74 -16.14 -12.10
N LEU A 85 -0.42 -14.86 -12.16
CA LEU A 85 -1.17 -13.82 -11.44
C LEU A 85 -2.48 -13.55 -12.19
N LYS A 86 -3.59 -14.09 -11.67
CA LYS A 86 -4.93 -13.84 -12.21
C LYS A 86 -5.43 -12.46 -11.76
N LYS A 87 -6.28 -11.83 -12.60
CA LYS A 87 -7.00 -10.58 -12.30
C LYS A 87 -6.11 -9.36 -11.97
N ARG A 88 -4.88 -9.31 -12.49
CA ARG A 88 -4.00 -8.14 -12.36
C ARG A 88 -3.56 -7.68 -13.74
N TYR A 89 -3.96 -6.47 -14.14
CA TYR A 89 -3.60 -5.88 -15.42
C TYR A 89 -3.91 -4.38 -15.44
N ALA A 90 -3.18 -3.63 -16.26
CA ALA A 90 -3.40 -2.22 -16.54
C ALA A 90 -3.57 -2.03 -18.06
N VAL A 91 -4.53 -1.23 -18.47
CA VAL A 91 -4.89 -0.98 -19.87
C VAL A 91 -4.98 0.54 -20.09
N TYR A 92 -4.41 1.00 -21.21
CA TYR A 92 -4.37 2.40 -21.60
C TYR A 92 -5.08 2.65 -22.92
N ASN A 93 -5.80 3.76 -22.98
CA ASN A 93 -6.36 4.32 -24.20
C ASN A 93 -5.27 5.04 -25.01
N PHE A 94 -5.55 5.36 -26.28
CA PHE A 94 -4.63 6.07 -27.17
C PHE A 94 -4.36 7.53 -26.80
N ASP A 95 -5.21 8.13 -25.97
CA ASP A 95 -5.00 9.46 -25.39
C ASP A 95 -4.01 9.43 -24.20
N GLY A 96 -3.49 8.25 -23.83
CA GLY A 96 -2.65 8.03 -22.65
C GLY A 96 -3.42 7.91 -21.34
N SER A 97 -4.75 8.02 -21.37
CA SER A 97 -5.59 7.84 -20.17
C SER A 97 -5.64 6.37 -19.75
N LEU A 98 -5.74 6.15 -18.44
CA LEU A 98 -5.85 4.82 -17.86
C LEU A 98 -7.29 4.29 -18.04
N ALA A 99 -7.49 3.44 -19.04
CA ALA A 99 -8.79 2.83 -19.35
C ALA A 99 -9.25 1.87 -18.25
N GLU A 100 -8.37 0.95 -17.86
CA GLU A 100 -8.68 -0.04 -16.85
C GLU A 100 -7.46 -0.39 -16.01
N LEU A 101 -7.68 -0.51 -14.70
CA LEU A 101 -6.68 -0.99 -13.77
C LEU A 101 -7.34 -1.97 -12.82
N LYS A 102 -6.88 -3.22 -12.81
CA LYS A 102 -7.47 -4.28 -11.99
C LYS A 102 -6.42 -4.96 -11.12
N GLY A 103 -6.81 -5.26 -9.88
CA GLY A 103 -6.09 -6.15 -8.97
C GLY A 103 -4.81 -5.63 -8.32
N PHE A 104 -4.31 -4.45 -8.72
CA PHE A 104 -3.14 -3.81 -8.14
C PHE A 104 -3.43 -3.12 -6.80
N GLU A 105 -2.39 -3.01 -5.99
CA GLU A 105 -2.38 -2.47 -4.64
C GLU A 105 -2.85 -1.00 -4.60
N VAL A 106 -2.60 -0.20 -5.64
CA VAL A 106 -3.07 1.19 -5.76
C VAL A 106 -4.60 1.34 -5.66
N LYS A 107 -5.39 0.41 -6.22
CA LYS A 107 -6.87 0.45 -6.13
C LYS A 107 -7.43 -0.21 -4.86
N ARG A 108 -6.59 -0.85 -4.04
CA ARG A 108 -7.06 -1.52 -2.82
C ARG A 108 -7.14 -0.53 -1.67
N ARG A 109 -8.17 -0.67 -0.82
CA ARG A 109 -8.21 0.01 0.48
C ARG A 109 -7.11 -0.59 1.37
N GLY A 110 -6.35 0.26 2.05
CA GLY A 110 -5.20 -0.19 2.84
C GLY A 110 -3.93 -0.39 2.01
N GLU A 111 -3.09 -1.35 2.39
CA GLU A 111 -1.76 -1.63 1.81
C GLU A 111 -0.70 -0.57 2.14
N LEU A 112 0.55 -0.92 1.84
CA LEU A 112 1.73 -0.08 2.04
C LEU A 112 1.73 1.08 1.04
N GLN A 113 1.75 2.31 1.53
CA GLN A 113 1.61 3.51 0.71
C GLN A 113 2.76 3.66 -0.30
N LEU A 114 3.99 3.30 0.08
CA LEU A 114 5.14 3.20 -0.82
C LEU A 114 4.84 2.40 -2.10
N ILE A 115 4.17 1.25 -1.99
CA ILE A 115 3.85 0.41 -3.16
C ILE A 115 2.78 1.07 -4.03
N LYS A 116 1.84 1.81 -3.42
CA LYS A 116 0.80 2.53 -4.16
C LYS A 116 1.39 3.69 -4.96
N LEU A 117 2.29 4.46 -4.34
CA LEU A 117 3.00 5.56 -5.01
C LEU A 117 3.93 5.03 -6.10
N PHE A 118 4.69 3.97 -5.80
CA PHE A 118 5.49 3.27 -6.81
C PHE A 118 4.64 2.81 -7.99
N GLN A 119 3.52 2.14 -7.75
CA GLN A 119 2.61 1.70 -8.82
C GLN A 119 2.07 2.86 -9.64
N THR A 120 1.66 3.95 -8.99
CA THR A 120 1.14 5.12 -9.68
C THR A 120 2.18 5.72 -10.62
N SER A 121 3.42 5.88 -10.15
CA SER A 121 4.52 6.42 -10.97
C SER A 121 4.95 5.47 -12.09
N VAL A 122 5.12 4.17 -11.80
CA VAL A 122 5.63 3.19 -12.75
C VAL A 122 4.64 2.93 -13.89
N PHE A 123 3.34 3.02 -13.61
CA PHE A 123 2.28 2.85 -14.61
C PHE A 123 2.37 3.92 -15.69
N GLY A 124 2.62 5.19 -15.34
CA GLY A 124 2.89 6.25 -16.32
C GLY A 124 4.17 6.01 -17.11
N GLY A 125 5.20 5.44 -16.46
CA GLY A 125 6.47 5.08 -17.10
C GLY A 125 6.36 4.09 -18.25
N PHE A 126 5.36 3.19 -18.24
CA PHE A 126 5.16 2.21 -19.33
C PHE A 126 4.70 2.83 -20.66
N LEU A 127 4.24 4.09 -20.65
CA LEU A 127 3.84 4.80 -21.88
C LEU A 127 5.01 5.53 -22.55
N ASN A 128 6.15 5.66 -21.86
CA ASN A 128 7.31 6.39 -22.35
C ASN A 128 8.26 5.45 -23.12
N GLY A 129 8.65 5.82 -24.34
CA GLY A 129 9.65 5.10 -25.14
C GLY A 129 9.15 4.73 -26.54
N SER A 130 10.07 4.59 -27.49
CA SER A 130 9.76 4.21 -28.88
C SER A 130 10.05 2.72 -29.15
N SER A 131 10.98 2.12 -28.41
CA SER A 131 11.25 0.69 -28.44
C SER A 131 10.89 0.02 -27.09
N LEU A 132 10.71 -1.30 -27.11
CA LEU A 132 10.47 -2.08 -25.89
C LEU A 132 11.62 -1.90 -24.88
N GLY A 133 12.85 -1.78 -25.36
CA GLY A 133 14.03 -1.52 -24.51
C GLY A 133 13.96 -0.15 -23.82
N ASP A 134 13.51 0.89 -24.54
CA ASP A 134 13.37 2.24 -23.98
C ASP A 134 12.27 2.30 -22.92
N VAL A 135 11.16 1.59 -23.16
CA VAL A 135 10.06 1.48 -22.18
C VAL A 135 10.55 0.88 -20.87
N TYR A 136 11.26 -0.25 -20.93
CA TYR A 136 11.81 -0.87 -19.71
C TYR A 136 12.92 -0.04 -19.08
N SER A 137 13.66 0.75 -19.86
CA SER A 137 14.67 1.68 -19.34
C SER A 137 14.01 2.85 -18.58
N SER A 138 12.92 3.41 -19.09
CA SER A 138 12.12 4.44 -18.40
C SER A 138 11.50 3.91 -17.11
N VAL A 139 10.94 2.70 -17.16
CA VAL A 139 10.38 2.05 -15.96
C VAL A 139 11.48 1.70 -14.94
N ALA A 140 12.68 1.33 -15.39
CA ALA A 140 13.81 1.03 -14.53
C ALA A 140 14.40 2.28 -13.84
N SER A 141 14.40 3.44 -14.49
CA SER A 141 14.84 4.68 -13.82
C SER A 141 13.91 5.03 -12.66
N ILE A 142 12.59 4.89 -12.84
CA ILE A 142 11.60 5.06 -11.77
C ILE A 142 11.82 4.04 -10.65
N ALA A 143 12.05 2.76 -10.98
CA ALA A 143 12.33 1.74 -9.98
C ALA A 143 13.60 2.01 -9.17
N ASN A 144 14.68 2.48 -9.83
CA ASN A 144 15.92 2.84 -9.16
C ASN A 144 15.75 4.05 -8.25
N TYR A 145 15.01 5.08 -8.67
CA TYR A 145 14.70 6.24 -7.83
C TYR A 145 14.03 5.82 -6.51
N TRP A 146 12.99 4.99 -6.57
CA TRP A 146 12.32 4.50 -5.36
C TRP A 146 13.20 3.59 -4.50
N LEU A 147 14.08 2.79 -5.12
CA LEU A 147 15.09 2.03 -4.38
C LEU A 147 16.08 2.97 -3.69
N ASP A 148 16.54 4.03 -4.34
CA ASP A 148 17.48 5.00 -3.77
C ASP A 148 16.91 5.70 -2.55
N VAL A 149 15.62 6.07 -2.56
CA VAL A 149 14.91 6.60 -1.39
C VAL A 149 14.96 5.64 -0.20
N LEU A 150 14.86 4.33 -0.43
CA LEU A 150 14.93 3.34 0.65
C LEU A 150 16.36 3.05 1.10
N TYR A 151 17.32 2.97 0.17
CA TYR A 151 18.72 2.72 0.49
C TYR A 151 19.36 3.92 1.20
N SER A 152 18.94 5.15 0.87
CA SER A 152 19.31 6.36 1.61
C SER A 152 18.59 6.48 2.96
N LYS A 153 17.75 5.50 3.33
CA LYS A 153 16.91 5.51 4.54
C LYS A 153 16.03 6.76 4.62
N GLY A 154 15.64 7.32 3.48
CA GLY A 154 14.79 8.49 3.32
C GLY A 154 15.35 9.78 3.91
N VAL A 155 16.67 9.92 4.05
CA VAL A 155 17.33 11.07 4.72
C VAL A 155 16.82 12.43 4.20
N ASP A 156 16.53 12.53 2.91
CA ASP A 156 16.05 13.78 2.28
C ASP A 156 14.55 14.07 2.51
N LEU A 157 13.79 13.14 3.09
CA LEU A 157 12.35 13.27 3.31
C LEU A 157 12.06 13.74 4.75
N PRO A 158 11.15 14.71 4.97
CA PRO A 158 10.71 15.06 6.31
C PRO A 158 9.97 13.89 6.98
N ASP A 159 10.03 13.82 8.31
CA ASP A 159 9.43 12.71 9.08
C ASP A 159 7.94 12.50 8.79
N SER A 160 7.19 13.58 8.55
CA SER A 160 5.76 13.52 8.20
C SER A 160 5.51 12.77 6.89
N GLU A 161 6.31 13.05 5.87
CA GLU A 161 6.22 12.42 4.54
C GLU A 161 6.74 10.98 4.60
N LEU A 162 7.83 10.76 5.35
CA LEU A 162 8.36 9.42 5.60
C LEU A 162 7.29 8.52 6.22
N PHE A 163 6.60 9.00 7.26
CA PHE A 163 5.54 8.23 7.91
C PHE A 163 4.37 7.93 6.99
N GLU A 164 4.00 8.86 6.10
CA GLU A 164 3.00 8.58 5.09
C GLU A 164 3.45 7.46 4.16
N LEU A 165 4.68 7.56 3.64
CA LEU A 165 5.26 6.62 2.70
C LEU A 165 5.38 5.19 3.25
N ILE A 166 5.91 5.03 4.47
CA ILE A 166 6.14 3.71 5.08
C ILE A 166 4.92 3.14 5.79
N SER A 167 3.88 3.96 6.01
CA SER A 167 2.69 3.47 6.70
C SER A 167 1.91 2.47 5.84
N GLU A 168 1.51 1.40 6.50
CA GLU A 168 0.56 0.44 5.94
C GLU A 168 -0.78 0.61 6.66
N ASN A 169 -1.84 0.85 5.90
CA ASN A 169 -3.17 0.99 6.47
C ASN A 169 -3.88 -0.37 6.43
N ARG A 170 -4.35 -0.84 7.58
CA ARG A 170 -5.09 -2.10 7.72
C ARG A 170 -6.33 -1.88 8.57
N SER A 171 -7.47 -2.37 8.08
CA SER A 171 -8.72 -2.36 8.82
C SER A 171 -9.04 -3.77 9.32
N LEU A 172 -9.38 -3.89 10.61
CA LEU A 172 -9.90 -5.11 11.20
C LEU A 172 -11.41 -5.18 11.01
N SER A 173 -11.94 -6.27 10.46
CA SER A 173 -13.37 -6.38 10.19
C SER A 173 -14.21 -6.72 11.42
N ARG A 174 -13.63 -7.43 12.39
CA ARG A 174 -14.28 -7.83 13.64
C ARG A 174 -13.63 -7.13 14.85
N SER A 175 -14.20 -7.33 16.03
CA SER A 175 -13.63 -6.83 17.29
C SER A 175 -12.30 -7.53 17.58
N LEU A 176 -11.45 -6.93 18.41
CA LEU A 176 -10.14 -7.52 18.74
C LEU A 176 -10.27 -8.81 19.58
N GLU A 177 -11.35 -8.94 20.35
CA GLU A 177 -11.66 -10.12 21.18
C GLU A 177 -11.85 -11.37 20.31
N ASP A 178 -12.48 -11.22 19.15
CA ASP A 178 -12.72 -12.29 18.17
C ASP A 178 -11.41 -12.85 17.56
N TYR A 179 -10.31 -12.10 17.65
CA TYR A 179 -9.01 -12.45 17.06
C TYR A 179 -8.00 -13.01 18.07
N SER A 180 -8.42 -13.36 19.29
CA SER A 180 -7.54 -13.80 20.39
C SER A 180 -6.49 -14.86 19.97
N ASN A 181 -6.89 -15.85 19.16
CA ASN A 181 -6.04 -16.95 18.71
C ASN A 181 -5.19 -16.67 17.46
N GLN A 182 -5.39 -15.53 16.79
CA GLN A 182 -4.69 -15.20 15.54
C GLN A 182 -3.59 -14.17 15.78
N ARG A 183 -2.43 -14.35 15.13
CA ARG A 183 -1.27 -13.46 15.25
C ARG A 183 -0.86 -12.88 13.89
N SER A 184 -1.63 -11.92 13.40
CA SER A 184 -1.27 -11.14 12.22
C SER A 184 -0.77 -9.74 12.61
N ALA A 185 0.00 -9.11 11.74
CA ALA A 185 0.53 -7.75 11.95
C ALA A 185 -0.53 -6.72 12.41
N PRO A 186 -1.73 -6.62 11.79
CA PRO A 186 -2.75 -5.68 12.25
C PRO A 186 -3.35 -6.05 13.61
N ILE A 187 -3.45 -7.34 13.95
CA ILE A 187 -3.95 -7.79 15.27
C ILE A 187 -2.95 -7.40 16.36
N VAL A 188 -1.65 -7.64 16.13
CA VAL A 188 -0.59 -7.24 17.08
C VAL A 188 -0.56 -5.73 17.25
N ALA A 189 -0.64 -4.97 16.16
CA ALA A 189 -0.67 -3.52 16.22
C ALA A 189 -1.93 -2.98 16.94
N ALA A 190 -3.09 -3.62 16.76
CA ALA A 190 -4.31 -3.26 17.48
C ALA A 190 -4.21 -3.56 18.99
N LYS A 191 -3.63 -4.71 19.39
CA LYS A 191 -3.32 -5.01 20.80
C LYS A 191 -2.40 -3.95 21.40
N ARG A 192 -1.36 -3.55 20.67
CA ARG A 192 -0.43 -2.48 21.09
C ARG A 192 -1.10 -1.11 21.18
N LEU A 193 -2.01 -0.81 20.25
CA LEU A 193 -2.78 0.43 20.26
C LEU A 193 -3.71 0.48 21.48
N ALA A 194 -4.34 -0.64 21.83
CA ALA A 194 -5.16 -0.76 23.03
C ALA A 194 -4.36 -0.65 24.33
N GLU A 195 -3.15 -1.24 24.41
CA GLU A 195 -2.24 -1.03 25.56
C GLU A 195 -1.84 0.45 25.73
N PHE A 196 -1.72 1.18 24.62
CA PHE A 196 -1.26 2.56 24.58
C PHE A 196 -2.38 3.59 24.85
N LEU A 197 -3.56 3.41 24.26
CA LEU A 197 -4.69 4.36 24.36
C LEU A 197 -5.79 3.92 25.34
N GLY A 198 -5.74 2.69 25.85
CA GLY A 198 -6.76 2.10 26.71
C GLY A 198 -7.77 1.23 25.96
N ASP A 199 -8.55 0.48 26.74
CA ASP A 199 -9.46 -0.57 26.26
C ASP A 199 -10.68 -0.05 25.48
N GLU A 200 -10.94 1.26 25.50
CA GLU A 200 -12.09 1.85 24.79
C GLU A 200 -12.01 1.60 23.28
N MET A 201 -10.79 1.53 22.72
CA MET A 201 -10.56 1.28 21.29
C MET A 201 -10.86 -0.18 20.87
N ILE A 202 -10.85 -1.12 21.82
CA ILE A 202 -11.01 -2.57 21.56
C ILE A 202 -12.45 -2.91 21.15
N LYS A 203 -13.42 -2.16 21.70
CA LYS A 203 -14.86 -2.48 21.61
C LYS A 203 -15.47 -2.18 20.24
N GLN A 204 -14.82 -1.34 19.43
CA GLN A 204 -15.35 -0.94 18.13
C GLN A 204 -14.89 -1.91 17.03
N SER A 205 -15.86 -2.47 16.30
CA SER A 205 -15.58 -3.17 15.05
C SER A 205 -15.14 -2.19 13.96
N GLY A 206 -14.26 -2.59 13.04
CA GLY A 206 -13.84 -1.73 11.94
C GLY A 206 -12.61 -0.87 12.24
N LEU A 207 -11.87 -1.16 13.32
CA LEU A 207 -10.69 -0.37 13.71
C LEU A 207 -9.70 -0.26 12.55
N ASN A 208 -9.39 0.99 12.17
CA ASN A 208 -8.35 1.30 11.20
C ASN A 208 -7.02 1.51 11.93
N CYS A 209 -6.09 0.59 11.74
CA CYS A 209 -4.75 0.68 12.28
C CYS A 209 -3.76 1.05 11.15
N ARG A 210 -3.11 2.21 11.30
CA ARG A 210 -1.89 2.53 10.54
C ARG A 210 -0.71 1.89 11.24
N ILE A 211 -0.03 0.98 10.56
CA ILE A 211 1.07 0.19 11.12
C ILE A 211 2.39 0.52 10.44
N VAL A 212 3.47 0.31 11.18
CA VAL A 212 4.85 0.43 10.74
C VAL A 212 5.62 -0.77 11.28
N ILE A 213 6.52 -1.35 10.49
CA ILE A 213 7.35 -2.49 10.88
C ILE A 213 8.71 -2.00 11.40
N LEU A 214 9.09 -2.45 12.60
CA LEU A 214 10.35 -2.11 13.25
C LEU A 214 11.40 -3.21 13.03
N GLN A 215 12.69 -2.85 13.07
CA GLN A 215 13.79 -3.80 12.86
C GLN A 215 13.92 -4.81 13.99
N GLU A 216 13.68 -4.38 15.22
CA GLU A 216 13.81 -5.20 16.43
C GLU A 216 12.43 -5.55 17.01
N PRO A 217 12.29 -6.64 17.76
CA PRO A 217 13.29 -7.66 18.11
C PRO A 217 13.75 -8.51 16.90
N LYS A 218 15.07 -8.69 16.75
CA LYS A 218 15.66 -9.53 15.69
C LYS A 218 15.28 -11.00 15.90
N GLY A 219 14.93 -11.70 14.82
CA GLY A 219 14.54 -13.13 14.84
C GLY A 219 13.05 -13.40 15.02
N GLU A 220 12.27 -12.38 15.42
CA GLU A 220 10.82 -12.51 15.55
C GLU A 220 10.10 -12.35 14.20
N ALA A 221 8.92 -12.94 14.09
CA ALA A 221 8.09 -12.83 12.90
C ALA A 221 7.72 -11.36 12.61
N THR A 222 7.55 -11.01 11.33
CA THR A 222 7.18 -9.66 10.90
C THR A 222 5.89 -9.14 11.57
N SER A 223 4.96 -10.04 11.93
CA SER A 223 3.75 -9.69 12.67
C SER A 223 4.03 -9.13 14.06
N GLU A 224 4.99 -9.70 14.79
CA GLU A 224 5.36 -9.28 16.15
C GLU A 224 6.14 -7.96 16.15
N ARG A 225 6.71 -7.55 15.01
CA ARG A 225 7.45 -6.30 14.85
C ARG A 225 6.58 -5.12 14.40
N ALA A 226 5.28 -5.34 14.22
CA ALA A 226 4.33 -4.32 13.76
C ALA A 226 3.85 -3.40 14.89
N VAL A 227 4.05 -2.09 14.75
CA VAL A 227 3.72 -1.07 15.76
C VAL A 227 2.75 -0.03 15.18
N PRO A 228 1.77 0.46 15.97
CA PRO A 228 0.87 1.51 15.52
C PRO A 228 1.62 2.84 15.32
N LEU A 229 1.38 3.50 14.18
CA LEU A 229 1.98 4.80 13.85
C LEU A 229 1.69 5.88 14.90
N ALA A 230 0.55 5.75 15.61
CA ALA A 230 0.13 6.67 16.67
C ALA A 230 1.19 6.85 17.77
N ILE A 231 2.04 5.85 18.03
CA ILE A 231 3.08 5.95 19.07
C ILE A 231 4.11 7.05 18.76
N PHE A 232 4.37 7.32 17.49
CA PHE A 232 5.31 8.36 17.05
C PHE A 232 4.70 9.76 17.10
N LYS A 233 3.40 9.88 17.35
CA LYS A 233 2.73 11.16 17.65
C LYS A 233 2.55 11.41 19.14
N ALA A 234 2.67 10.37 19.97
CA ALA A 234 2.54 10.45 21.42
C ALA A 234 3.69 11.23 22.07
N ASP A 235 3.45 11.71 23.30
CA ASP A 235 4.47 12.35 24.14
C ASP A 235 5.73 11.50 24.29
N ARG A 236 6.89 12.18 24.35
CA ARG A 236 8.22 11.55 24.41
C ARG A 236 8.34 10.47 25.48
N PHE A 237 7.81 10.72 26.69
CA PHE A 237 7.87 9.76 27.80
C PHE A 237 7.02 8.51 27.54
N VAL A 238 5.81 8.70 27.01
CA VAL A 238 4.87 7.62 26.69
C VAL A 238 5.42 6.77 25.56
N ARG A 239 5.88 7.42 24.48
CA ARG A 239 6.57 6.78 23.35
C ARG A 239 7.74 5.93 23.82
N ARG A 240 8.63 6.48 24.64
CA ARG A 240 9.81 5.76 25.16
C ARG A 240 9.41 4.54 25.98
N HIS A 241 8.40 4.67 26.85
CA HIS A 241 7.95 3.57 27.69
C HIS A 241 7.47 2.36 26.87
N PHE A 242 6.59 2.59 25.89
CA PHE A 242 6.03 1.52 25.07
C PHE A 242 7.02 0.97 24.04
N LEU A 243 7.82 1.82 23.37
CA LEU A 243 8.83 1.35 22.42
C LEU A 243 9.88 0.47 23.10
N ARG A 244 10.34 0.83 24.30
CA ARG A 244 11.26 0.01 25.09
C ARG A 244 10.72 -1.41 25.33
N ARG A 245 9.43 -1.51 25.66
CA ARG A 245 8.73 -2.78 25.89
C ARG A 245 8.57 -3.58 24.59
N TRP A 246 8.19 -2.94 23.50
CA TRP A 246 7.93 -3.64 22.23
C TRP A 246 9.20 -4.06 21.48
N LEU A 247 10.28 -3.27 21.58
CA LEU A 247 11.58 -3.59 20.99
C LEU A 247 12.37 -4.63 21.82
N LYS A 248 11.88 -4.96 23.03
CA LYS A 248 12.56 -5.85 24.00
C LYS A 248 13.99 -5.39 24.33
N ARG A 249 14.23 -4.08 24.35
CA ARG A 249 15.54 -3.48 24.60
C ARG A 249 15.56 -2.70 25.91
N PRO A 250 16.09 -3.26 27.00
CA PRO A 250 16.13 -2.55 28.29
C PRO A 250 17.14 -1.40 28.31
N ASP A 251 18.17 -1.46 27.45
CA ASP A 251 19.24 -0.46 27.23
C ASP A 251 18.77 0.80 26.49
N PHE A 252 17.53 0.79 25.99
CA PHE A 252 16.91 1.82 25.18
C PHE A 252 16.73 3.13 25.98
N SER A 253 17.74 4.00 25.94
CA SER A 253 17.88 5.16 26.83
C SER A 253 17.89 6.53 26.09
N GLY A 254 17.85 6.55 24.75
CA GLY A 254 17.98 7.77 23.94
C GLY A 254 16.69 8.38 23.37
N ASP A 255 16.83 9.54 22.75
CA ASP A 255 15.89 10.04 21.74
C ASP A 255 16.12 9.29 20.44
N PHE A 256 15.07 8.72 19.87
CA PHE A 256 15.18 7.94 18.65
C PHE A 256 15.06 8.83 17.45
N GLU A 257 16.03 8.72 16.56
CA GLU A 257 15.78 8.94 15.15
C GLU A 257 14.91 7.79 14.65
N ILE A 258 13.76 8.14 14.09
CA ILE A 258 12.77 7.19 13.56
C ILE A 258 13.44 6.20 12.58
N ARG A 259 14.41 6.68 11.81
CA ARG A 259 15.16 5.95 10.79
C ARG A 259 15.99 4.80 11.34
N GLU A 260 16.40 4.83 12.60
CA GLU A 260 17.18 3.74 13.19
C GLU A 260 16.30 2.56 13.60
N VAL A 261 15.04 2.83 13.95
CA VAL A 261 14.12 1.81 14.50
C VAL A 261 13.39 1.06 13.39
N LEU A 262 13.24 1.66 12.20
CA LEU A 262 12.53 1.07 11.06
C LEU A 262 13.27 -0.12 10.44
N ASP A 263 12.52 -1.16 10.07
CA ASP A 263 13.08 -2.26 9.26
C ASP A 263 13.16 -1.88 7.78
N TRP A 264 14.22 -1.20 7.38
CA TRP A 264 14.47 -0.86 5.98
C TRP A 264 14.58 -2.11 5.09
N ALA A 265 15.12 -3.23 5.59
CA ALA A 265 15.25 -4.45 4.80
C ALA A 265 13.87 -5.03 4.43
N TYR A 266 12.90 -4.97 5.36
CA TYR A 266 11.52 -5.33 5.07
C TYR A 266 10.92 -4.46 3.95
N TYR A 267 11.05 -3.13 4.03
CA TYR A 267 10.48 -2.25 2.99
C TYR A 267 11.18 -2.42 1.64
N ILE A 268 12.50 -2.63 1.63
CA ILE A 268 13.29 -2.91 0.42
C ILE A 268 12.84 -4.23 -0.23
N ASP A 269 12.65 -5.31 0.52
CA ASP A 269 12.18 -6.59 -0.04
C ASP A 269 10.74 -6.48 -0.59
N ARG A 270 9.88 -5.71 0.09
CA ARG A 270 8.50 -5.45 -0.36
C ARG A 270 8.47 -4.69 -1.68
N LEU A 271 9.27 -3.62 -1.81
CA LEU A 271 9.41 -2.87 -3.06
C LEU A 271 10.07 -3.73 -4.15
N SER A 272 11.17 -4.41 -3.84
CA SER A 272 11.89 -5.30 -4.76
C SER A 272 10.98 -6.39 -5.30
N SER A 273 10.12 -6.98 -4.45
CA SER A 273 9.12 -7.96 -4.87
C SER A 273 8.07 -7.36 -5.83
N ALA A 274 7.69 -6.09 -5.66
CA ALA A 274 6.79 -5.41 -6.60
C ALA A 274 7.48 -5.11 -7.94
N VAL A 275 8.71 -4.58 -7.90
CA VAL A 275 9.57 -4.33 -9.08
C VAL A 275 9.81 -5.63 -9.85
N LEU A 276 10.12 -6.72 -9.16
CA LEU A 276 10.38 -8.02 -9.76
C LEU A 276 9.16 -8.53 -10.56
N LYS A 277 7.97 -8.49 -9.95
CA LYS A 277 6.72 -8.97 -10.57
C LYS A 277 6.27 -8.10 -11.75
N LEU A 278 6.46 -6.79 -11.66
CA LEU A 278 5.92 -5.83 -12.63
C LEU A 278 6.90 -5.48 -13.76
N VAL A 279 8.21 -5.48 -13.47
CA VAL A 279 9.25 -4.98 -14.36
C VAL A 279 10.20 -6.11 -14.78
N CYS A 280 10.97 -6.66 -13.84
CA CYS A 280 12.11 -7.52 -14.16
C CYS A 280 11.71 -8.85 -14.81
N ILE A 281 10.75 -9.59 -14.23
CA ILE A 281 10.33 -10.89 -14.78
C ILE A 281 9.67 -10.72 -16.16
N PRO A 282 8.71 -9.80 -16.36
CA PRO A 282 8.16 -9.52 -17.68
C PRO A 282 9.22 -9.13 -18.73
N ALA A 283 10.15 -8.23 -18.39
CA ALA A 283 11.22 -7.80 -19.29
C ALA A 283 12.05 -8.98 -19.81
N VAL A 284 12.47 -9.84 -18.88
CA VAL A 284 13.33 -10.98 -19.15
C VAL A 284 12.61 -12.06 -19.97
N LEU A 285 11.32 -12.28 -19.71
CA LEU A 285 10.51 -13.20 -20.53
C LEU A 285 10.22 -12.65 -21.93
N GLN A 286 10.28 -11.33 -22.13
CA GLN A 286 10.18 -10.67 -23.43
C GLN A 286 11.53 -10.54 -24.16
N GLY A 287 12.61 -11.10 -23.60
CA GLY A 287 13.94 -11.14 -24.24
C GLY A 287 14.82 -9.92 -23.97
N ILE A 288 14.47 -9.08 -22.99
CA ILE A 288 15.28 -7.93 -22.56
C ILE A 288 16.11 -8.33 -21.34
N PRO A 289 17.39 -7.93 -21.23
CA PRO A 289 18.18 -8.17 -20.02
C PRO A 289 17.53 -7.53 -18.78
N ASN A 290 17.92 -7.97 -17.58
CA ASN A 290 17.36 -7.42 -16.35
C ASN A 290 17.55 -5.89 -16.29
N PRO A 291 16.48 -5.08 -16.38
CA PRO A 291 16.62 -3.63 -16.47
C PRO A 291 16.93 -3.00 -15.10
N VAL A 292 16.73 -3.72 -13.99
CA VAL A 292 17.08 -3.29 -12.63
C VAL A 292 18.00 -4.33 -11.98
N PRO A 293 19.33 -4.27 -12.22
CA PRO A 293 20.29 -5.27 -11.72
C PRO A 293 20.35 -5.40 -10.20
N ARG A 294 19.97 -4.35 -9.46
CA ARG A 294 19.91 -4.33 -7.98
C ARG A 294 18.91 -5.33 -7.42
N VAL A 295 17.88 -5.68 -8.20
CA VAL A 295 16.89 -6.69 -7.81
C VAL A 295 17.27 -8.01 -8.47
N PRO A 296 17.76 -9.01 -7.70
CA PRO A 296 18.19 -10.28 -8.27
C PRO A 296 17.01 -11.06 -8.83
N LEU A 297 17.20 -11.66 -10.00
CA LEU A 297 16.21 -12.55 -10.61
C LEU A 297 16.15 -13.89 -9.86
N PRO A 298 14.96 -14.50 -9.69
CA PRO A 298 14.81 -15.88 -9.24
C PRO A 298 15.54 -16.86 -10.16
N ASP A 299 16.03 -17.95 -9.60
CA ASP A 299 16.84 -18.91 -10.35
C ASP A 299 16.08 -19.58 -11.49
N TRP A 300 14.77 -19.83 -11.33
CA TRP A 300 13.92 -20.37 -12.39
C TRP A 300 13.87 -19.44 -13.62
N VAL A 301 13.91 -18.12 -13.43
CA VAL A 301 13.93 -17.15 -14.53
C VAL A 301 15.25 -17.22 -15.26
N LYS A 302 16.38 -17.25 -14.53
CA LYS A 302 17.72 -17.39 -15.10
C LYS A 302 17.84 -18.69 -15.92
N ASN A 303 17.38 -19.81 -15.35
CA ASN A 303 17.35 -21.12 -16.01
C ASN A 303 16.51 -21.09 -17.29
N LYS A 304 15.35 -20.41 -17.24
CA LYS A 304 14.47 -20.27 -18.39
C LYS A 304 15.11 -19.45 -19.52
N VAL A 305 15.77 -18.33 -19.21
CA VAL A 305 16.52 -17.54 -20.21
C VAL A 305 17.64 -18.37 -20.84
N ALA A 306 18.40 -19.10 -20.01
CA ALA A 306 19.45 -19.98 -20.50
C ALA A 306 18.90 -21.07 -21.43
N SER A 307 17.71 -21.61 -21.15
CA SER A 307 17.03 -22.59 -22.01
C SER A 307 16.55 -21.98 -23.34
N MET A 308 16.03 -20.74 -23.34
CA MET A 308 15.60 -20.05 -24.56
C MET A 308 16.77 -19.73 -25.49
N GLY A 309 17.92 -19.37 -24.92
CA GLY A 309 19.16 -19.17 -25.68
C GLY A 309 19.64 -20.47 -26.35
N LYS A 310 19.53 -21.61 -25.65
CA LYS A 310 19.91 -22.93 -26.19
C LYS A 310 18.95 -23.43 -27.27
N SER A 311 17.65 -23.18 -27.15
CA SER A 311 16.65 -23.65 -28.12
C SER A 311 16.78 -23.01 -29.51
N ARG A 312 17.45 -21.85 -29.64
CA ARG A 312 17.75 -21.22 -30.93
C ARG A 312 18.99 -21.80 -31.62
N SER A 313 19.73 -22.68 -30.96
CA SER A 313 20.83 -23.43 -31.57
C SER A 313 20.30 -24.79 -32.03
N GLN A 314 19.75 -24.84 -33.24
CA GLN A 314 19.55 -26.12 -33.92
C GLN A 314 20.95 -26.72 -34.14
N LYS A 315 21.28 -27.79 -33.40
CA LYS A 315 22.51 -28.55 -33.68
C LYS A 315 22.37 -29.17 -35.07
N LYS A 316 23.39 -29.05 -35.91
CA LYS A 316 23.40 -29.77 -37.20
C LYS A 316 23.27 -31.26 -36.92
N LEU A 317 22.49 -31.98 -37.73
CA LEU A 317 22.34 -33.44 -37.61
C LEU A 317 23.72 -34.14 -37.58
N THR A 318 24.71 -33.57 -38.29
CA THR A 318 26.11 -34.02 -38.31
C THR A 318 26.84 -33.94 -36.97
N ASP A 319 26.45 -33.03 -36.06
CA ASP A 319 27.03 -32.96 -34.71
C ASP A 319 26.42 -34.00 -33.75
N MET A 320 25.27 -34.62 -34.11
CA MET A 320 24.70 -35.75 -33.36
C MET A 320 25.35 -37.09 -33.74
N PHE A 321 26.04 -37.16 -34.88
CA PHE A 321 26.72 -38.35 -35.39
C PHE A 321 28.25 -38.30 -35.26
N LYS A 322 28.81 -37.32 -34.52
CA LYS A 322 30.24 -37.36 -34.18
C LYS A 322 30.48 -38.51 -33.21
N CYS A 323 31.10 -39.56 -33.73
CA CYS A 323 31.54 -40.74 -32.99
C CYS A 323 32.41 -40.27 -31.81
N THR A 324 31.94 -40.50 -30.58
CA THR A 324 32.70 -40.25 -29.37
C THR A 324 33.89 -41.20 -29.37
N MET A 325 35.08 -40.68 -29.69
CA MET A 325 36.32 -41.41 -29.44
C MET A 325 36.44 -41.62 -27.93
N SER A 326 36.54 -42.89 -27.59
CA SER A 326 36.78 -43.52 -26.31
C SER A 326 37.56 -42.62 -25.34
N ASN A 327 36.98 -42.29 -24.20
CA ASN A 327 37.73 -42.10 -22.97
C ASN A 327 36.83 -42.46 -21.78
N GLN A 328 37.01 -43.71 -21.35
CA GLN A 328 36.91 -44.23 -19.99
C GLN A 328 35.67 -43.79 -19.19
N ILE A 329 34.63 -44.62 -19.31
CA ILE A 329 33.60 -44.79 -18.29
C ILE A 329 34.27 -45.51 -17.11
N GLU A 330 34.65 -44.78 -16.06
CA GLU A 330 34.74 -45.33 -14.71
C GLU A 330 33.49 -44.90 -13.94
N THR A 331 32.48 -45.75 -13.99
CA THR A 331 31.43 -45.85 -12.99
C THR A 331 32.04 -46.36 -11.69
N SER A 332 32.11 -45.50 -10.67
CA SER A 332 32.25 -45.91 -9.26
C SER A 332 31.04 -45.42 -8.47
N LEU A 333 30.00 -46.25 -8.49
CA LEU A 333 29.05 -46.35 -7.39
C LEU A 333 29.81 -47.01 -6.22
N LYS A 334 30.00 -46.31 -5.10
CA LYS A 334 30.29 -46.89 -3.78
C LYS A 334 30.23 -45.83 -2.66
N ASP A 335 29.38 -46.15 -1.69
CA ASP A 335 29.55 -45.93 -0.24
C ASP A 335 29.34 -44.51 0.34
N PHE A 336 28.27 -44.33 1.14
CA PHE A 336 28.38 -44.39 2.61
C PHE A 336 27.01 -44.25 3.29
N ASP A 337 26.55 -45.38 3.86
CA ASP A 337 25.57 -45.50 4.93
C ASP A 337 26.11 -44.93 6.27
N GLY A 338 25.20 -44.53 7.17
CA GLY A 338 25.47 -44.28 8.60
C GLY A 338 24.58 -43.15 9.17
N ALA A 339 23.36 -43.40 9.66
CA ALA A 339 22.95 -44.08 10.91
C ALA A 339 23.14 -43.24 12.20
N HIS A 340 22.12 -43.36 13.07
CA HIS A 340 21.97 -42.97 14.50
C HIS A 340 21.28 -41.63 14.81
N SER A 341 19.98 -41.61 15.17
CA SER A 341 19.34 -41.98 16.46
C SER A 341 19.84 -41.10 17.62
N SER A 342 19.05 -40.33 18.36
CA SER A 342 17.93 -40.69 19.24
C SER A 342 17.57 -39.40 20.02
N ALA A 343 16.31 -38.96 20.08
CA ALA A 343 15.32 -39.29 21.11
C ALA A 343 15.75 -38.98 22.56
N ALA A 344 15.13 -37.96 23.16
CA ALA A 344 14.52 -37.94 24.52
C ALA A 344 14.49 -36.50 25.09
N ARG A 345 13.60 -36.06 25.97
CA ARG A 345 12.25 -36.42 26.45
C ARG A 345 12.02 -35.54 27.69
N CYS A 346 10.78 -35.07 27.91
CA CYS A 346 10.21 -34.70 29.23
C CYS A 346 10.85 -33.52 30.00
N GLU A 347 10.20 -32.76 30.89
CA GLU A 347 8.95 -32.83 31.67
C GLU A 347 8.72 -31.40 32.21
N GLN A 348 7.57 -30.73 32.01
CA GLN A 348 6.38 -30.65 32.86
C GLN A 348 6.57 -30.48 34.39
N LYS A 349 5.76 -29.54 34.91
CA LYS A 349 5.32 -29.25 36.31
C LYS A 349 5.98 -28.04 36.95
N SER A 350 5.29 -27.19 37.71
CA SER A 350 3.87 -27.02 38.05
C SER A 350 3.80 -25.73 38.90
N ASP A 351 2.67 -25.04 38.84
CA ASP A 351 1.95 -24.33 39.90
C ASP A 351 2.72 -23.51 40.96
N LEU A 352 2.36 -22.24 41.10
CA LEU A 352 1.59 -21.76 42.25
C LEU A 352 1.19 -20.29 42.07
N ASN A 353 -0.12 -20.06 42.23
CA ASN A 353 -0.75 -18.77 42.40
C ASN A 353 -0.09 -17.99 43.55
N ASP A 354 0.12 -16.69 43.36
CA ASP A 354 -0.23 -15.79 44.45
C ASP A 354 -0.81 -14.47 43.97
N THR A 355 -1.84 -14.07 44.68
CA THR A 355 -2.79 -13.02 44.37
C THR A 355 -2.39 -11.80 45.22
N ARG A 356 -2.45 -10.58 44.65
CA ARG A 356 -3.06 -9.37 45.26
C ARG A 356 -2.35 -8.04 44.93
N ASN A 357 -3.24 -7.09 44.62
CA ASN A 357 -3.23 -5.68 44.99
C ASN A 357 -2.30 -4.70 44.25
N SER A 358 -2.87 -4.16 43.17
CA SER A 358 -3.20 -2.73 43.03
C SER A 358 -2.47 -1.75 43.97
N LYS A 359 -1.37 -1.15 43.48
CA LYS A 359 -0.84 0.10 44.03
C LYS A 359 -1.25 1.27 43.14
N LYS A 360 -2.23 2.05 43.61
CA LYS A 360 -2.48 3.43 43.18
C LYS A 360 -1.23 4.25 43.51
N VAL A 361 -0.55 4.75 42.49
CA VAL A 361 0.46 5.81 42.65
C VAL A 361 -0.29 7.14 42.70
N LYS A 362 -0.31 7.74 43.89
CA LYS A 362 -0.67 9.14 44.11
C LYS A 362 0.38 10.02 43.41
N MET A 363 -0.04 10.86 42.47
CA MET A 363 0.75 12.02 42.06
C MET A 363 0.74 13.07 43.19
N PRO A 364 1.82 13.86 43.36
CA PRO A 364 1.90 14.85 44.41
C PRO A 364 0.92 15.99 44.14
N LEU A 365 0.21 16.41 45.19
CA LEU A 365 -0.55 17.65 45.22
C LEU A 365 0.44 18.80 45.03
N ILE A 366 0.32 19.55 43.93
CA ILE A 366 1.04 20.82 43.79
C ILE A 366 0.41 21.77 44.80
N SER A 367 1.26 22.24 45.70
CA SER A 367 1.03 23.21 46.75
C SER A 367 0.32 24.47 46.26
N GLU A 368 -0.74 24.81 46.99
CA GLU A 368 -1.23 26.16 47.30
C GLU A 368 -0.91 27.25 46.27
N THR A 369 -1.80 27.40 45.28
CA THR A 369 -1.89 28.65 44.53
C THR A 369 -2.66 29.65 45.38
N LYS A 370 -1.99 30.77 45.68
CA LYS A 370 -2.56 31.98 46.30
C LYS A 370 -3.96 32.26 45.79
N ALA A 371 -4.86 32.59 46.72
CA ALA A 371 -6.18 33.13 46.42
C ALA A 371 -6.07 34.19 45.31
N PRO A 372 -6.92 34.13 44.27
CA PRO A 372 -6.87 35.10 43.20
C PRO A 372 -7.13 36.47 43.82
N ASN A 373 -6.19 37.40 43.63
CA ASN A 373 -6.46 38.81 43.86
C ASN A 373 -7.77 39.15 43.12
N PRO A 374 -8.72 39.87 43.75
CA PRO A 374 -10.02 40.20 43.16
C PRO A 374 -9.93 41.07 41.89
N THR A 375 -8.74 41.34 41.38
CA THR A 375 -8.48 42.02 40.11
C THR A 375 -8.25 41.09 38.93
N ASN A 376 -7.94 39.79 39.14
CA ASN A 376 -7.57 38.87 38.06
C ASN A 376 -8.51 37.64 38.01
N ASN A 377 -9.60 37.79 37.26
CA ASN A 377 -10.63 36.75 37.06
C ASN A 377 -10.20 35.59 36.14
N VAL A 378 -8.95 35.50 35.70
CA VAL A 378 -8.48 34.51 34.72
C VAL A 378 -7.29 33.74 35.28
N SER A 379 -7.37 32.41 35.32
CA SER A 379 -6.29 31.49 35.73
C SER A 379 -5.87 30.55 34.59
N PRO A 380 -4.57 30.29 34.38
CA PRO A 380 -4.08 29.38 33.33
C PRO A 380 -4.44 27.92 33.63
N THR A 381 -4.67 27.10 32.59
CA THR A 381 -4.81 25.65 32.71
C THR A 381 -3.56 24.92 32.15
N ALA A 382 -3.50 23.59 32.33
CA ALA A 382 -2.42 22.76 31.77
C ALA A 382 -2.40 22.73 30.23
N GLU A 383 -3.55 22.99 29.59
CA GLU A 383 -3.69 23.02 28.14
C GLU A 383 -3.41 24.42 27.61
N ARG A 384 -2.43 24.55 26.70
CA ARG A 384 -2.05 25.86 26.14
C ARG A 384 -3.20 26.44 25.31
N GLY A 385 -3.56 27.70 25.58
CA GLY A 385 -4.67 28.39 24.90
C GLY A 385 -6.02 28.24 25.60
N LEU A 386 -6.10 27.44 26.66
CA LEU A 386 -7.29 27.31 27.50
C LEU A 386 -7.04 27.96 28.86
N PHE A 387 -7.93 28.85 29.28
CA PHE A 387 -7.89 29.55 30.55
C PHE A 387 -9.18 29.30 31.32
N THR A 388 -9.13 29.25 32.65
CA THR A 388 -10.33 29.23 33.47
C THR A 388 -10.66 30.67 33.84
N LEU A 389 -11.78 31.17 33.35
CA LEU A 389 -12.36 32.46 33.73
C LEU A 389 -13.32 32.22 34.90
N TRP A 390 -13.12 32.93 36.00
CA TRP A 390 -13.99 32.95 37.16
C TRP A 390 -14.83 34.23 37.11
N PHE A 391 -16.14 34.10 37.17
CA PHE A 391 -17.04 35.25 37.27
C PHE A 391 -18.11 34.99 38.30
N MET A 392 -18.57 36.05 38.95
CA MET A 392 -19.60 35.98 39.98
C MET A 392 -20.95 36.27 39.31
N ILE A 393 -21.89 35.32 39.36
CA ILE A 393 -23.29 35.54 38.94
C ILE A 393 -24.14 35.58 40.20
N LEU A 394 -24.81 36.72 40.43
CA LEU A 394 -25.56 36.99 41.66
C LEU A 394 -24.65 36.89 42.89
N ASN A 395 -24.69 35.75 43.59
CA ASN A 395 -23.83 35.43 44.73
C ASN A 395 -23.03 34.13 44.54
N ASP A 396 -23.13 33.49 43.37
CA ASP A 396 -22.42 32.25 43.06
C ASP A 396 -21.19 32.53 42.19
N LEU A 397 -20.04 32.05 42.64
CA LEU A 397 -18.81 32.07 41.84
C LEU A 397 -18.84 30.91 40.85
N GLN A 398 -18.94 31.23 39.55
CA GLN A 398 -18.91 30.26 38.46
C GLN A 398 -17.56 30.31 37.74
N SER A 399 -17.13 29.16 37.21
CA SER A 399 -15.95 29.07 36.35
C SER A 399 -16.33 28.56 34.97
N VAL A 400 -15.73 29.15 33.93
CA VAL A 400 -15.90 28.74 32.53
C VAL A 400 -14.52 28.60 31.89
N LYS A 401 -14.37 27.58 31.04
CA LYS A 401 -13.18 27.38 30.22
C LYS A 401 -13.22 28.33 29.02
N LEU A 402 -12.35 29.34 29.03
CA LEU A 402 -12.14 30.31 27.95
C LEU A 402 -11.04 29.80 27.02
N ARG A 403 -11.38 29.51 25.76
CA ARG A 403 -10.39 29.25 24.70
C ARG A 403 -9.94 30.59 24.11
N VAL A 404 -8.69 30.96 24.32
CA VAL A 404 -8.10 32.19 23.78
C VAL A 404 -7.24 31.82 22.58
N PRO A 405 -7.70 32.08 21.33
CA PRO A 405 -6.89 31.82 20.14
C PRO A 405 -5.64 32.71 20.15
N ARG A 406 -4.55 32.21 19.57
CA ARG A 406 -3.35 33.00 19.33
C ARG A 406 -3.33 33.43 17.88
N THR A 407 -3.46 34.73 17.67
CA THR A 407 -3.32 35.35 16.36
C THR A 407 -1.87 35.78 16.18
N PHE A 408 -1.17 35.18 15.21
CA PHE A 408 0.20 35.58 14.86
C PHE A 408 0.18 36.38 13.56
N TYR A 409 0.84 37.53 13.60
CA TYR A 409 1.15 38.33 12.42
C TYR A 409 2.56 37.96 11.95
N VAL A 410 2.65 37.27 10.83
CA VAL A 410 3.95 36.83 10.27
C VAL A 410 4.24 37.61 9.00
N ASN A 411 5.40 38.26 8.96
CA ASN A 411 5.93 38.91 7.76
C ASN A 411 6.76 37.88 6.97
N GLN A 412 6.22 37.32 5.89
CA GLN A 412 6.92 36.38 5.02
C GLN A 412 7.25 37.02 3.67
N ARG A 413 8.51 36.84 3.21
CA ARG A 413 8.94 37.29 1.87
C ARG A 413 8.35 36.44 0.74
N VAL A 414 7.95 35.21 1.02
CA VAL A 414 7.37 34.27 0.05
C VAL A 414 6.05 33.75 0.62
N PRO A 415 4.92 33.93 -0.06
CA PRO A 415 3.63 33.46 0.42
C PRO A 415 3.60 31.93 0.49
N LYS A 416 3.16 31.36 1.62
CA LYS A 416 2.88 29.91 1.72
C LYS A 416 1.61 29.57 0.95
N ALA A 417 1.62 28.42 0.26
CA ALA A 417 0.41 27.83 -0.31
C ALA A 417 -0.62 27.64 0.82
N ILE A 418 -1.87 28.07 0.56
CA ILE A 418 -2.97 28.09 1.52
C ILE A 418 -3.47 26.65 1.70
N ASP A 419 -2.72 25.86 2.45
CA ASP A 419 -3.14 24.53 2.88
C ASP A 419 -3.45 24.60 4.39
N SER A 420 -4.75 24.63 4.71
CA SER A 420 -5.36 24.30 6.01
C SER A 420 -5.44 25.34 7.15
N GLY A 421 -5.30 26.63 6.92
CA GLY A 421 -5.63 27.65 7.93
C GLY A 421 -6.06 28.98 7.30
N GLU A 422 -6.99 29.69 7.95
CA GLU A 422 -7.50 31.01 7.54
C GLU A 422 -6.38 32.05 7.53
N CYS A 423 -5.58 32.08 6.46
CA CYS A 423 -4.62 33.15 6.20
C CYS A 423 -5.33 34.33 5.54
N LYS A 424 -5.55 35.41 6.28
CA LYS A 424 -6.02 36.69 5.70
C LYS A 424 -4.84 37.64 5.49
N GLU A 425 -4.76 38.23 4.30
CA GLU A 425 -3.84 39.34 4.04
C GLU A 425 -4.35 40.62 4.71
N ILE A 426 -3.51 41.27 5.51
CA ILE A 426 -3.81 42.54 6.16
C ILE A 426 -2.83 43.59 5.63
N PHE A 427 -3.35 44.57 4.89
CA PHE A 427 -2.58 45.77 4.52
C PHE A 427 -2.71 46.82 5.63
N ARG A 428 -1.63 47.09 6.36
CA ARG A 428 -1.58 48.30 7.21
C ARG A 428 -1.19 49.50 6.36
N GLY A 429 -2.17 50.31 6.00
CA GLY A 429 -1.95 51.68 5.55
C GLY A 429 -1.63 52.57 6.75
N ALA A 430 -0.36 52.76 7.07
CA ALA A 430 0.07 53.78 8.02
C ALA A 430 1.48 54.27 7.65
N ASN A 431 1.51 55.41 6.94
CA ASN A 431 2.58 56.40 6.83
C ASN A 431 3.98 55.94 7.26
N ALA A 432 4.63 55.18 6.40
CA ALA A 432 6.09 55.13 6.35
C ALA A 432 6.48 55.26 4.88
N SER A 433 6.85 56.48 4.49
CA SER A 433 7.58 56.73 3.25
C SER A 433 8.77 55.76 3.18
N ASN A 434 8.83 54.96 2.11
CA ASN A 434 9.96 54.11 1.67
C ASN A 434 9.93 52.60 1.98
N LEU A 435 8.77 51.95 2.17
CA LEU A 435 8.71 50.49 2.16
C LEU A 435 7.59 49.98 1.23
N SER A 436 7.97 49.08 0.31
CA SER A 436 7.07 48.39 -0.61
C SER A 436 5.97 47.64 0.15
N PRO A 437 4.79 47.41 -0.46
CA PRO A 437 3.65 46.79 0.22
C PRO A 437 4.05 45.38 0.67
N LEU A 438 4.13 45.16 1.98
CA LEU A 438 4.37 43.84 2.57
C LEU A 438 3.02 43.27 2.99
N SER A 439 2.69 42.07 2.50
CA SER A 439 1.51 41.34 2.92
C SER A 439 1.75 40.74 4.33
N LEU A 440 0.93 41.14 5.30
CA LEU A 440 0.84 40.44 6.59
C LEU A 440 -0.17 39.31 6.43
N GLN A 441 0.22 38.08 6.72
CA GLN A 441 -0.72 36.97 6.86
C GLN A 441 -1.07 36.76 8.35
N GLU A 442 -2.36 36.72 8.63
CA GLU A 442 -2.93 36.32 9.93
C GLU A 442 -3.00 34.79 9.98
N SER A 443 -2.38 34.12 10.95
CA SER A 443 -2.50 32.65 11.06
C SER A 443 -3.16 32.26 12.37
N GLU A 444 -4.33 31.62 12.29
CA GLU A 444 -4.94 30.93 13.41
C GLU A 444 -4.39 29.51 13.51
N SER A 445 -3.69 29.20 14.61
CA SER A 445 -3.32 27.82 14.92
C SER A 445 -4.43 27.18 15.77
N HIS A 446 -5.32 26.42 15.14
CA HIS A 446 -6.18 25.48 15.86
C HIS A 446 -5.33 24.29 16.32
N LEU A 447 -4.63 24.46 17.45
CA LEU A 447 -4.22 23.31 18.26
C LEU A 447 -5.50 22.63 18.74
N THR A 448 -5.82 21.54 18.06
CA THR A 448 -6.86 20.59 18.44
C THR A 448 -6.10 19.41 19.03
N THR A 449 -5.99 19.38 20.35
CA THR A 449 -5.50 18.21 21.07
C THR A 449 -6.72 17.56 21.69
N GLN A 450 -6.99 16.32 21.28
CA GLN A 450 -7.84 15.41 22.03
C GLN A 450 -7.15 15.00 23.34
#